data_AF-A0A349H9M8-F1
#
_entry.id   AF-A0A349H9M8-F1
#
_cell.length_a   1.000
_cell.length_b   1.000
_cell.length_c   1.000
_cell.angle_alpha   90.00
_cell.angle_beta   90.00
_cell.angle_gamma   90.00
#
_symmetry.space_group_name_H-M   'P 1'
#
loop_
_entity.id
_entity.type
_entity.pdbx_description
1 polymer ?
#
loop_
_entity_poly.entity_id
_entity_poly.type
_entity_poly.pdbx_seq_one_letter_code
_entity_poly.pdbx_strand_id
1 'polypeptide(L)'
;MYNNKESVVGPHPNLNDRTQHLLKVLVERYIRDGQPVGSRTLARDAGLDLSPATIRNVMADLEDLGYLHSPHTSAGRVPTARGYRLFIDALLHVRPLDDREVDVLRQQIDQP
;
A
#
# COMPACT_ATOMS: atom_id res chain seq x y z
N MET A 1 -11.34 24.90 -21.75
CA MET A 1 -10.99 25.23 -20.36
C MET A 1 -11.67 24.21 -19.45
N TYR A 2 -11.03 23.06 -19.21
CA TYR A 2 -11.47 22.14 -18.15
C TYR A 2 -10.51 22.33 -16.98
N ASN A 3 -10.93 23.20 -16.07
CA ASN A 3 -10.32 23.39 -14.77
C ASN A 3 -10.99 22.36 -13.86
N ASN A 4 -10.23 21.43 -13.27
CA ASN A 4 -10.53 20.84 -11.98
C ASN A 4 -9.27 20.17 -11.45
N LYS A 5 -8.47 21.00 -10.78
CA LYS A 5 -7.51 20.59 -9.77
C LYS A 5 -8.31 20.22 -8.52
N GLU A 6 -8.66 18.95 -8.41
CA GLU A 6 -9.01 18.36 -7.11
C GLU A 6 -8.27 17.04 -7.03
N SER A 7 -7.15 17.07 -6.30
CA SER A 7 -6.40 15.90 -5.90
C SER A 7 -7.33 14.91 -5.19
N VAL A 8 -7.70 13.83 -5.87
CA VAL A 8 -8.36 12.69 -5.23
C VAL A 8 -7.30 11.85 -4.52
N VAL A 9 -6.63 12.45 -3.55
CA VAL A 9 -5.71 11.77 -2.64
C VAL A 9 -6.24 12.03 -1.24
N GLY A 10 -7.34 11.36 -0.93
CA GLY A 10 -7.97 11.34 0.38
C GLY A 10 -8.15 9.90 0.83
N PRO A 11 -8.24 9.63 2.14
CA PRO A 11 -8.47 8.29 2.67
C PRO A 11 -9.69 7.68 1.96
N HIS A 12 -9.56 6.43 1.50
CA HIS A 12 -10.67 5.73 0.87
C HIS A 12 -11.86 5.69 1.84
N PRO A 13 -13.03 6.25 1.46
CA PRO A 13 -14.12 6.57 2.39
C PRO A 13 -14.74 5.36 3.10
N ASN A 14 -14.37 4.13 2.70
CA ASN A 14 -14.86 2.88 3.28
C ASN A 14 -13.81 2.09 4.08
N LEU A 15 -12.56 2.58 4.20
CA LEU A 15 -11.51 1.94 4.99
C LEU A 15 -11.04 2.89 6.08
N ASN A 16 -11.08 2.44 7.34
CA ASN A 16 -10.53 3.24 8.45
C ASN A 16 -9.00 3.36 8.34
N ASP A 17 -8.43 4.38 8.99
CA ASP A 17 -7.00 4.69 8.94
C ASP A 17 -6.11 3.51 9.37
N ARG A 18 -6.60 2.70 10.31
CA ARG A 18 -5.88 1.51 10.80
C ARG A 18 -5.77 0.43 9.73
N THR A 19 -6.85 0.14 9.01
CA THR A 19 -6.88 -0.83 7.91
C THR A 19 -6.03 -0.34 6.73
N GLN A 20 -6.08 0.95 6.44
CA GLN A 20 -5.22 1.59 5.45
C GLN A 20 -3.73 1.45 5.82
N HIS A 21 -3.36 1.75 7.07
CA HIS A 21 -1.98 1.59 7.55
C HIS A 21 -1.52 0.13 7.48
N LEU A 22 -2.38 -0.82 7.83
CA LEU A 22 -2.07 -2.25 7.76
C LEU A 22 -1.82 -2.70 6.32
N LEU A 23 -2.65 -2.24 5.37
CA LEU A 23 -2.43 -2.48 3.95
C LEU A 23 -1.11 -1.86 3.47
N LYS A 24 -0.79 -0.63 3.91
CA LYS A 24 0.47 0.05 3.58
C LYS A 24 1.68 -0.80 3.97
N VAL A 25 1.75 -1.21 5.24
CA VAL A 25 2.87 -1.99 5.78
C VAL A 25 2.97 -3.34 5.08
N LEU A 26 1.84 -3.98 4.77
CA LEU A 26 1.81 -5.23 4.00
C LEU A 26 2.41 -5.06 2.61
N VAL A 27 1.98 -4.04 1.87
CA VAL A 27 2.45 -3.78 0.50
C VAL A 27 3.94 -3.43 0.50
N GLU A 28 4.39 -2.57 1.41
CA GLU A 28 5.82 -2.22 1.54
C GLU A 28 6.68 -3.46 1.81
N ARG A 29 6.22 -4.34 2.71
CA ARG A 29 6.92 -5.57 3.02
C ARG A 29 6.94 -6.54 1.84
N TYR A 30 5.81 -6.69 1.14
CA TYR A 30 5.74 -7.56 -0.02
C TYR A 30 6.62 -7.05 -1.18
N ILE A 31 6.69 -5.73 -1.40
CA ILE A 31 7.61 -5.12 -2.38
C ILE A 31 9.07 -5.41 -2.01
N ARG A 32 9.41 -5.35 -0.73
CA ARG A 32 10.78 -5.59 -0.24
C ARG A 32 11.20 -7.05 -0.35
N ASP A 33 10.37 -7.97 0.13
CA ASP A 33 10.76 -9.36 0.36
C ASP A 33 10.24 -10.30 -0.75
N GLY A 34 9.21 -9.90 -1.50
CA GLY A 34 8.53 -10.73 -2.50
C GLY A 34 7.77 -11.93 -1.91
N GLN A 35 7.62 -11.99 -0.59
CA GLN A 35 7.02 -13.13 0.13
C GLN A 35 5.65 -12.79 0.71
N PRO A 36 4.69 -13.75 0.70
CA PRO A 36 3.41 -13.58 1.37
C PRO A 36 3.55 -13.14 2.84
N VAL A 37 2.72 -12.18 3.24
CA VAL A 37 2.87 -11.52 4.53
C VAL A 37 1.84 -12.06 5.52
N GLY A 38 2.33 -12.60 6.64
CA GLY A 38 1.51 -13.15 7.72
C GLY A 38 1.17 -12.14 8.83
N SER A 39 0.11 -12.42 9.59
CA SER A 39 -0.34 -11.51 10.66
C SER A 39 0.65 -11.31 11.80
N ARG A 40 1.43 -12.35 12.15
CA ARG A 40 2.50 -12.23 13.17
C ARG A 40 3.63 -11.32 12.70
N THR A 41 3.88 -11.31 11.39
CA THR A 41 4.88 -10.46 10.76
C THR A 41 4.41 -9.00 10.82
N LEU A 42 3.18 -8.74 10.40
CA LEU A 42 2.59 -7.40 10.50
C LEU A 42 2.44 -6.89 11.93
N ALA A 43 2.14 -7.76 12.90
CA ALA A 43 2.06 -7.34 14.30
C ALA A 43 3.38 -6.75 14.83
N ARG A 44 4.52 -7.19 14.29
CA ARG A 44 5.84 -6.67 14.66
C ARG A 44 6.20 -5.39 13.92
N ASP A 45 5.78 -5.29 12.66
CA ASP A 45 6.23 -4.22 11.76
C ASP A 45 5.28 -3.02 11.73
N ALA A 46 3.99 -3.22 11.96
CA ALA A 46 2.98 -2.19 11.74
C ALA A 46 3.02 -1.08 12.79
N GLY A 47 3.72 -1.29 13.93
CA GLY A 47 3.73 -0.33 15.05
C GLY A 47 2.34 -0.06 15.61
N LEU A 48 1.37 -0.94 15.31
CA LEU A 48 0.00 -0.87 15.81
C LEU A 48 -0.12 -1.82 17.02
N ASP A 49 -0.79 -1.37 18.09
CA ASP A 49 -1.17 -2.22 19.23
C ASP A 49 -2.30 -3.20 18.85
N LEU A 50 -2.03 -4.09 17.90
CA LEU A 50 -2.96 -5.09 17.42
C LEU A 50 -2.41 -6.49 17.61
N SER A 51 -3.27 -7.37 18.12
CA SER A 51 -2.94 -8.77 18.21
C SER A 51 -2.85 -9.41 16.81
N PRO A 52 -2.05 -10.49 16.64
CA PRO A 52 -2.05 -11.26 15.40
C PRO A 52 -3.42 -11.84 15.02
N ALA A 53 -4.36 -12.00 15.96
CA ALA A 53 -5.73 -12.41 15.66
C ALA A 53 -6.53 -11.28 15.02
N THR A 54 -6.46 -10.08 15.59
CA THR A 54 -7.11 -8.88 15.04
C THR A 54 -6.61 -8.59 13.62
N ILE A 55 -5.29 -8.70 13.39
CA ILE A 55 -4.70 -8.51 12.06
C ILE A 55 -5.20 -9.55 11.05
N ARG A 56 -5.40 -10.81 11.46
CA ARG A 56 -5.97 -11.83 10.56
C ARG A 56 -7.37 -11.45 10.10
N ASN A 57 -8.20 -10.94 11.01
CA ASN A 57 -9.56 -10.52 10.69
C ASN A 57 -9.54 -9.36 9.70
N VAL A 58 -8.74 -8.32 9.96
CA VAL A 58 -8.61 -7.18 9.03
C VAL A 58 -8.09 -7.62 7.66
N MET A 59 -7.13 -8.55 7.62
CA MET A 59 -6.64 -9.11 6.36
C MET A 59 -7.66 -9.98 5.62
N ALA A 60 -8.60 -10.61 6.34
CA ALA A 60 -9.72 -11.32 5.73
C ALA A 60 -10.70 -10.33 5.12
N ASP A 61 -11.07 -9.26 5.86
CA ASP A 61 -11.92 -8.20 5.33
C ASP A 61 -11.32 -7.56 4.07
N LEU A 62 -10.00 -7.30 4.07
CA LEU A 62 -9.29 -6.77 2.91
C LEU A 62 -9.23 -7.75 1.73
N GLU A 63 -9.23 -9.06 1.99
CA GLU A 63 -9.34 -10.08 0.95
C GLU A 63 -10.74 -10.14 0.35
N ASP A 64 -11.78 -10.10 1.20
CA ASP A 64 -13.18 -10.06 0.75
C ASP A 64 -13.48 -8.81 -0.08
N LEU A 65 -12.84 -7.69 0.25
CA LEU A 65 -12.88 -6.46 -0.53
C LEU A 65 -12.02 -6.50 -1.81
N GLY A 66 -11.24 -7.56 -2.03
CA GLY A 66 -10.42 -7.79 -3.21
C GLY A 66 -9.10 -6.99 -3.25
N TYR A 67 -8.64 -6.45 -2.12
CA TYR A 67 -7.33 -5.76 -2.03
C TYR A 67 -6.19 -6.74 -1.78
N LEU A 68 -6.47 -7.87 -1.14
CA LEU A 68 -5.52 -8.94 -0.85
C LEU A 68 -6.01 -10.27 -1.42
N HIS A 69 -5.11 -11.24 -1.54
CA HIS A 69 -5.49 -12.64 -1.70
C HIS A 69 -4.52 -13.58 -0.97
N SER A 70 -4.99 -14.80 -0.66
CA SER A 70 -4.14 -15.93 -0.26
C SER A 70 -3.56 -16.62 -1.47
N PRO A 71 -2.24 -16.79 -1.59
CA PRO A 71 -1.70 -17.80 -2.49
C PRO A 71 -2.01 -19.22 -1.96
N HIS A 72 -1.98 -19.40 -0.64
CA HIS A 72 -2.37 -20.63 0.06
C HIS A 72 -2.91 -20.29 1.45
N THR A 73 -3.82 -21.12 1.98
CA THR A 73 -4.55 -20.90 3.25
C THR A 73 -3.67 -20.53 4.45
N SER A 74 -2.40 -20.98 4.48
CA SER A 74 -1.45 -20.75 5.58
C SER A 74 -0.33 -19.75 5.27
N ALA A 75 -0.14 -19.35 4.00
CA ALA A 75 1.04 -18.60 3.57
C ALA A 75 1.01 -17.12 3.99
N GLY A 76 -0.17 -16.59 4.34
CA GLY A 76 -0.37 -15.15 4.55
C GLY A 76 -1.11 -14.54 3.36
N ARG A 77 -0.94 -13.23 3.17
CA ARG A 77 -1.61 -12.48 2.10
C ARG A 77 -0.62 -11.78 1.20
N VAL A 78 -1.01 -11.60 -0.06
CA VAL A 78 -0.29 -10.78 -1.05
C VAL A 78 -1.22 -9.70 -1.59
N PRO A 79 -0.69 -8.54 -2.02
CA PRO A 79 -1.50 -7.49 -2.63
C PRO A 79 -2.03 -7.93 -4.00
N THR A 80 -3.28 -7.61 -4.28
CA THR A 80 -3.81 -7.68 -5.66
C THR A 80 -3.44 -6.41 -6.42
N ALA A 81 -3.69 -6.40 -7.74
CA ALA A 81 -3.58 -5.18 -8.54
C ALA A 81 -4.40 -4.01 -7.95
N ARG A 82 -5.56 -4.30 -7.35
CA ARG A 82 -6.39 -3.30 -6.67
C ARG A 82 -5.75 -2.83 -5.37
N GLY A 83 -5.16 -3.73 -4.59
CA GLY A 83 -4.39 -3.40 -3.39
C GLY A 83 -3.22 -2.46 -3.69
N TYR A 84 -2.50 -2.70 -4.78
CA TYR A 84 -1.43 -1.82 -5.23
C TYR A 84 -1.91 -0.44 -5.66
N ARG A 85 -3.02 -0.34 -6.39
CA ARG A 85 -3.61 0.96 -6.77
C ARG A 85 -3.97 1.78 -5.55
N LEU A 86 -4.70 1.17 -4.60
CA LEU A 86 -5.02 1.81 -3.32
C LEU A 86 -3.76 2.29 -2.57
N PHE A 87 -2.72 1.48 -2.56
CA PHE A 87 -1.44 1.88 -1.96
C PHE A 87 -0.80 3.09 -2.65
N ILE A 88 -0.73 3.10 -3.97
CA ILE A 88 -0.15 4.20 -4.75
C ILE A 88 -0.98 5.48 -4.62
N ASP A 89 -2.31 5.35 -4.74
CA ASP A 89 -3.23 6.48 -4.85
C ASP A 89 -3.47 7.18 -3.51
N ALA A 90 -3.41 6.45 -2.38
CA ALA A 90 -3.83 6.99 -1.08
C ALA A 90 -2.82 6.83 0.06
N LEU A 91 -1.86 5.88 -0.04
CA LEU A 91 -0.99 5.52 1.09
C LEU A 91 0.48 5.91 0.87
N LEU A 92 0.88 5.99 -0.41
CA LEU A 92 2.22 6.38 -0.83
C LEU A 92 2.36 7.90 -0.76
N HIS A 93 3.04 8.37 0.28
CA HIS A 93 3.47 9.76 0.35
C HIS A 93 4.81 9.88 -0.39
N VAL A 94 4.75 10.12 -1.70
CA VAL A 94 5.94 10.43 -2.49
C VAL A 94 6.48 11.77 -1.99
N ARG A 95 7.74 11.81 -1.52
CA ARG A 95 8.40 13.11 -1.37
C ARG A 95 8.43 13.75 -2.75
N PRO A 96 7.92 14.98 -2.93
CA PRO A 96 8.12 15.69 -4.18
C PRO A 96 9.63 15.75 -4.42
N LEU A 97 10.04 15.33 -5.63
CA LEU A 97 11.41 15.53 -6.09
C LEU A 97 11.66 17.03 -6.10
N ASP A 98 12.84 17.45 -5.68
CA ASP A 98 13.22 18.84 -5.85
C ASP A 98 13.47 19.15 -7.34
N ASP A 99 13.38 20.43 -7.71
CA ASP A 99 13.50 20.84 -9.11
C ASP A 99 14.84 20.41 -9.74
N ARG A 100 15.90 20.25 -8.94
CA ARG A 100 17.22 19.81 -9.41
C ARG A 100 17.21 18.32 -9.74
N GLU A 101 16.59 17.49 -8.90
CA GLU A 101 16.42 16.05 -9.15
C GLU A 101 15.59 15.82 -10.41
N VAL A 102 14.54 16.61 -10.64
CA VAL A 102 13.71 16.53 -11.85
C VAL A 102 14.50 16.91 -13.10
N ASP A 103 15.29 17.99 -13.05
CA ASP A 103 16.10 18.43 -14.18
C ASP A 103 17.17 17.40 -14.57
N VAL A 104 17.81 16.76 -13.59
CA VAL A 104 18.77 15.67 -13.84
C VAL A 104 18.10 14.47 -14.52
N LEU A 105 16.93 14.05 -14.03
CA LEU A 105 16.19 12.92 -14.63
C LEU A 105 15.73 13.22 -16.06
N ARG A 106 15.28 14.45 -16.35
CA ARG A 106 14.92 14.86 -17.71
C ARG A 106 16.10 14.78 -18.68
N GLN A 107 17.26 15.26 -18.26
CA GLN A 107 18.47 15.21 -19.09
C GLN A 107 18.95 13.78 -19.39
N GLN A 108 18.63 12.81 -18.53
CA GLN A 108 18.99 11.40 -18.75
C GLN A 108 17.99 10.65 -19.64
N ILE A 109 16.71 11.05 -19.64
CA ILE A 109 15.67 10.43 -20.48
C ILE A 109 15.72 10.95 -21.93
N ASP A 110 16.16 12.19 -22.13
CA ASP A 110 16.30 12.82 -23.45
C ASP A 110 17.63 12.51 -24.16
N GLN A 111 18.50 11.65 -23.59
CA GLN A 111 19.70 11.20 -24.30
C GLN A 111 19.40 9.98 -25.19
N PRO A 112 19.70 10.04 -26.50
CA PRO A 112 19.44 8.97 -27.46
C PRO A 112 20.34 7.73 -27.28
#